data_AF-A0A6G7PHI8-F1
#
_entry.id   AF-A0A6G7PHI8-F1
#
_cell.length_a   1.000
_cell.length_b   1.000
_cell.length_c   1.000
_cell.angle_alpha   90.00
_cell.angle_beta   90.00
_cell.angle_gamma   90.00
#
_symmetry.space_group_name_H-M   'P 1'
#
loop_
_entity.id
_entity.type
_entity.pdbx_description
1 polymer ?
#
loop_
_entity_poly.entity_id
_entity_poly.type
_entity_poly.pdbx_seq_one_letter_code
_entity_poly.pdbx_strand_id
1 'polypeptide(L)'
;MRRGGVRRRRAPRRVRALLALLITVCVVFPLSAAARPSIPAPAPAVLPPLTAATLDTAYAANRANAARAARMAAAHGDRHRADADRALAAASRRLLAFDGRGSGRVVEVFGDLARAERVAVLVPGSDTSLDTYGRFRATATALHHRLTAEDGRAAGRVAVVAWLGYDTPGTVSTAVLTPGRADQAAPALNEFLHRLYAVTGRDTRVSLLCHSRGTGYGSGCACCATTCAPSRRTRCPRSCGCAGSRTAWCA
;
A
#
# COMPACT_ATOMS: atom_id res chain seq x y z
N MET A 1 63.01 -4.79 23.29
CA MET A 1 61.66 -4.31 22.92
C MET A 1 61.76 -3.04 22.07
N ARG A 2 61.45 -3.10 20.78
CA ARG A 2 61.46 -1.95 19.85
C ARG A 2 60.00 -1.62 19.49
N ARG A 3 59.46 -0.50 19.98
CA ARG A 3 58.08 -0.05 19.65
C ARG A 3 58.08 0.58 18.25
N GLY A 4 57.37 -0.04 17.31
CA GLY A 4 57.15 0.49 15.96
C GLY A 4 56.13 1.64 15.98
N GLY A 5 56.55 2.85 15.63
CA GLY A 5 55.67 4.00 15.45
C GLY A 5 55.01 3.98 14.07
N VAL A 6 53.69 3.78 14.02
CA VAL A 6 52.90 3.90 12.79
C VAL A 6 52.78 5.37 12.41
N ARG A 7 53.53 5.81 11.38
CA ARG A 7 53.38 7.13 10.76
C ARG A 7 52.05 7.20 10.02
N ARG A 8 51.05 7.90 10.57
CA ARG A 8 49.84 8.30 9.84
C ARG A 8 50.21 9.33 8.76
N ARG A 9 50.28 8.93 7.50
CA ARG A 9 50.45 9.85 6.35
C ARG A 9 49.19 10.72 6.24
N ARG A 10 49.34 12.04 6.38
CA ARG A 10 48.25 13.00 6.13
C ARG A 10 48.05 13.14 4.62
N ALA A 11 46.84 12.86 4.14
CA ALA A 11 46.49 13.03 2.73
C ALA A 11 46.65 14.51 2.29
N PRO A 12 47.15 14.76 1.07
CA PRO A 12 47.41 16.12 0.57
C PRO A 12 46.11 16.93 0.43
N ARG A 13 46.20 18.26 0.62
CA ARG A 13 45.04 19.18 0.66
C ARG A 13 44.08 19.06 -0.53
N ARG A 14 44.60 18.73 -1.72
CA ARG A 14 43.81 18.50 -2.95
C ARG A 14 42.90 17.27 -2.86
N VAL A 15 43.36 16.20 -2.21
CA VAL A 15 42.57 14.97 -1.98
C VAL A 15 41.43 15.23 -0.98
N ARG A 16 41.67 16.08 0.04
CA ARG A 16 40.63 16.48 0.99
C ARG A 16 39.55 17.36 0.34
N ALA A 17 39.94 18.27 -0.55
CA ALA A 17 38.99 19.11 -1.29
C ALA A 17 38.13 18.30 -2.27
N LEU A 18 38.74 17.33 -2.98
CA LEU A 18 38.02 16.40 -3.86
C LEU A 18 37.05 15.52 -3.08
N LEU A 19 37.47 14.97 -1.93
CA LEU A 19 36.59 14.20 -1.05
C LEU A 19 35.45 15.04 -0.49
N ALA A 20 35.70 16.29 -0.09
CA ALA A 20 34.64 17.18 0.39
C ALA A 20 33.63 17.52 -0.72
N LEU A 21 34.08 17.79 -1.95
CA LEU A 21 33.19 18.00 -3.09
C LEU A 21 32.35 16.75 -3.40
N LEU A 22 32.97 15.57 -3.35
CA LEU A 22 32.31 14.30 -3.63
C LEU A 22 31.29 13.95 -2.53
N ILE A 23 31.59 14.25 -1.26
CA ILE A 23 30.64 14.13 -0.15
C ILE A 23 29.47 15.13 -0.34
N THR A 24 29.74 16.38 -0.68
CA THR A 24 28.68 17.37 -0.92
C THR A 24 27.79 16.96 -2.10
N VAL A 25 28.36 16.46 -3.20
CA VAL A 25 27.57 15.92 -4.32
C VAL A 25 26.80 14.67 -3.89
N CYS A 26 27.42 13.72 -3.18
CA CYS A 26 26.75 12.51 -2.70
C CYS A 26 25.67 12.77 -1.64
N VAL A 27 25.73 13.89 -0.91
CA VAL A 27 24.73 14.25 0.11
C VAL A 27 23.64 15.15 -0.47
N VAL A 28 23.99 16.16 -1.27
CA VAL A 28 23.04 17.16 -1.78
C VAL A 28 22.23 16.64 -2.97
N PHE A 29 22.84 15.82 -3.84
CA PHE A 29 22.17 15.30 -5.03
C PHE A 29 21.00 14.32 -4.71
N PRO A 30 21.10 13.39 -3.76
CA PRO A 30 19.96 12.55 -3.38
C PRO A 30 18.86 13.30 -2.62
N LEU A 31 19.19 14.40 -1.91
CA LEU A 31 18.20 15.23 -1.23
C LEU A 31 17.29 15.98 -2.21
N SER A 32 17.79 16.34 -3.39
CA SER A 32 17.00 16.99 -4.45
C SER A 32 16.14 15.99 -5.24
N ALA A 33 16.56 14.73 -5.33
CA ALA A 33 15.80 13.66 -5.98
C ALA A 33 14.61 13.14 -5.14
N ALA A 34 14.49 13.55 -3.87
CA ALA A 34 13.38 13.19 -2.99
C ALA A 34 12.14 14.09 -3.18
N ALA A 35 12.30 15.27 -3.79
CA ALA A 35 11.20 16.16 -4.12
C ALA A 35 10.64 15.82 -5.50
N ARG A 36 9.83 14.76 -5.59
CA ARG A 36 9.03 14.55 -6.81
C ARG A 36 8.09 15.75 -6.93
N PRO A 37 8.06 16.46 -8.08
CA PRO A 37 7.06 17.51 -8.29
C PRO A 37 5.68 16.91 -8.05
N SER A 38 4.88 17.59 -7.23
CA SER A 38 3.55 17.10 -6.85
C SER A 38 2.65 17.10 -8.08
N ILE A 39 2.35 15.90 -8.60
CA ILE A 39 1.46 15.76 -9.74
C ILE A 39 0.08 16.31 -9.33
N PRO A 40 -0.47 17.30 -10.05
CA PRO A 40 -1.77 17.85 -9.72
C PRO A 40 -2.87 16.79 -9.82
N ALA A 41 -3.66 16.66 -8.75
CA ALA A 41 -4.82 15.79 -8.71
C ALA A 41 -5.98 16.51 -7.99
N PRO A 42 -7.24 16.21 -8.34
CA PRO A 42 -8.38 16.78 -7.64
C PRO A 42 -8.43 16.28 -6.19
N ALA A 43 -9.15 16.99 -5.32
CA ALA A 43 -9.51 16.43 -4.03
C ALA A 43 -10.32 15.13 -4.22
N PRO A 44 -10.24 14.17 -3.28
CA PRO A 44 -11.03 12.94 -3.31
C PRO A 44 -12.52 13.21 -3.45
N ALA A 45 -13.24 12.28 -4.07
CA ALA A 45 -14.68 12.37 -4.18
C ALA A 45 -15.33 12.40 -2.79
N VAL A 46 -16.32 13.28 -2.61
CA VAL A 46 -17.19 13.26 -1.42
C VAL A 46 -18.20 12.15 -1.62
N LEU A 47 -18.16 11.14 -0.75
CA LEU A 47 -18.99 9.95 -0.85
C LEU A 47 -20.10 9.98 0.21
N PRO A 48 -21.28 9.45 -0.09
CA PRO A 48 -22.23 9.10 0.96
C PRO A 48 -21.64 8.01 1.88
N PRO A 49 -22.22 7.79 3.06
CA PRO A 49 -21.86 6.65 3.90
C PRO A 49 -21.85 5.35 3.08
N LEU A 50 -20.78 4.57 3.22
CA LEU A 50 -20.63 3.31 2.50
C LEU A 50 -21.58 2.27 3.08
N THR A 51 -22.51 1.82 2.24
CA THR A 51 -23.49 0.77 2.50
C THR A 51 -23.63 -0.06 1.24
N ALA A 52 -24.24 -1.24 1.31
CA ALA A 52 -24.53 -2.03 0.11
C ALA A 52 -25.31 -1.23 -0.97
N ALA A 53 -26.25 -0.37 -0.56
CA ALA A 53 -27.07 0.44 -1.47
C ALA A 53 -26.31 1.61 -2.13
N THR A 54 -25.20 2.06 -1.54
CA THR A 54 -24.43 3.22 -2.03
C THR A 54 -23.14 2.84 -2.75
N LEU A 55 -22.84 1.55 -2.88
CA LEU A 55 -21.60 1.05 -3.50
C LEU A 55 -21.43 1.52 -4.95
N ASP A 56 -22.48 1.42 -5.77
CA ASP A 56 -22.40 1.80 -7.18
C ASP A 56 -22.15 3.31 -7.33
N THR A 57 -22.75 4.12 -6.46
CA THR A 57 -22.48 5.56 -6.37
C THR A 57 -21.03 5.82 -5.99
N ALA A 58 -20.49 5.11 -5.00
CA ALA A 58 -19.09 5.23 -4.61
C ALA A 58 -18.14 4.83 -5.75
N TYR A 59 -18.42 3.71 -6.42
CA TYR A 59 -17.64 3.24 -7.56
C TYR A 59 -17.64 4.26 -8.70
N ALA A 60 -18.81 4.80 -9.06
CA ALA A 60 -18.94 5.80 -10.11
C ALA A 60 -18.20 7.11 -9.75
N ALA A 61 -18.38 7.61 -8.53
CA ALA A 61 -17.75 8.84 -8.07
C ALA A 61 -16.21 8.75 -8.06
N ASN A 62 -15.66 7.63 -7.58
CA ASN A 62 -14.21 7.41 -7.58
C ASN A 62 -13.65 7.22 -8.99
N ARG A 63 -14.35 6.52 -9.90
CA ARG A 63 -13.93 6.45 -11.33
C ARG A 63 -13.94 7.82 -12.00
N ALA A 64 -14.96 8.65 -11.74
CA ALA A 64 -15.02 10.01 -12.25
C ALA A 64 -13.88 10.89 -11.70
N ASN A 65 -13.54 10.72 -10.42
CA ASN A 65 -12.40 11.38 -9.80
C ASN A 65 -11.07 10.96 -10.44
N ALA A 66 -10.87 9.66 -10.68
CA ALA A 66 -9.71 9.12 -11.40
C ALA A 66 -9.63 9.66 -12.84
N ALA A 67 -10.75 9.77 -13.56
CA ALA A 67 -10.78 10.36 -14.88
C ALA A 67 -10.34 11.83 -14.87
N ARG A 68 -10.71 12.59 -13.83
CA ARG A 68 -10.28 13.99 -13.64
C ARG A 68 -8.80 14.07 -13.29
N ALA A 69 -8.30 13.21 -12.41
CA ALA A 69 -6.88 13.11 -12.09
C ALA A 69 -6.04 12.81 -13.34
N ALA A 70 -6.48 11.86 -14.17
CA ALA A 70 -5.83 11.52 -15.44
C ALA A 70 -5.70 12.73 -16.39
N ARG A 71 -6.75 13.57 -16.49
CA ARG A 71 -6.71 14.79 -17.30
C ARG A 71 -5.75 15.83 -16.74
N MET A 72 -5.72 16.00 -15.41
CA MET A 72 -4.82 16.95 -14.74
C MET A 72 -3.36 16.52 -14.87
N ALA A 73 -3.05 15.23 -14.67
CA ALA A 73 -1.72 14.67 -14.88
C ALA A 73 -1.26 14.82 -16.34
N ALA A 74 -2.14 14.55 -17.31
CA ALA A 74 -1.84 14.73 -18.74
C ALA A 74 -1.55 16.20 -19.10
N ALA A 75 -2.37 17.14 -18.59
CA ALA A 75 -2.15 18.57 -18.79
C ALA A 75 -0.85 19.06 -18.12
N HIS A 76 -0.43 18.41 -17.05
CA HIS A 76 0.85 18.65 -16.38
C HIS A 76 2.05 18.00 -17.11
N GLY A 77 1.80 17.15 -18.12
CA GLY A 77 2.85 16.46 -18.88
C GLY A 77 3.28 15.11 -18.29
N ASP A 78 2.70 14.66 -17.18
CA ASP A 78 2.97 13.34 -16.61
C ASP A 78 2.10 12.27 -17.28
N ARG A 79 2.57 11.75 -18.41
CA ARG A 79 1.87 10.71 -19.18
C ARG A 79 1.74 9.41 -18.39
N HIS A 80 2.77 9.04 -17.62
CA HIS A 80 2.78 7.80 -16.85
C HIS A 80 1.66 7.79 -15.80
N ARG A 81 1.57 8.87 -15.00
CA ARG A 81 0.49 9.02 -14.03
C ARG A 81 -0.87 9.14 -14.71
N ALA A 82 -0.96 9.90 -15.81
CA ALA A 82 -2.20 10.02 -16.56
C ALA A 82 -2.73 8.65 -17.03
N ASP A 83 -1.85 7.75 -17.48
CA ASP A 83 -2.23 6.41 -17.91
C ASP A 83 -2.64 5.52 -16.73
N ALA A 84 -1.93 5.60 -15.60
CA ALA A 84 -2.29 4.88 -14.37
C ALA A 84 -3.69 5.31 -13.86
N ASP A 85 -3.96 6.61 -13.79
CA ASP A 85 -5.25 7.15 -13.36
C ASP A 85 -6.36 6.81 -14.36
N ARG A 86 -6.08 6.85 -15.68
CA ARG A 86 -7.04 6.49 -16.73
C ARG A 86 -7.42 5.01 -16.65
N ALA A 87 -6.46 4.13 -16.32
CA ALA A 87 -6.74 2.71 -16.13
C ALA A 87 -7.67 2.46 -14.93
N LEU A 88 -7.58 3.27 -13.87
CA LEU A 88 -8.48 3.24 -12.72
C LEU A 88 -9.87 3.83 -13.02
N ALA A 89 -9.96 4.76 -13.96
CA ALA A 89 -11.22 5.34 -14.41
C ALA A 89 -12.10 4.39 -15.27
N ALA A 90 -11.57 3.26 -15.71
CA ALA A 90 -12.28 2.34 -16.60
C ALA A 90 -13.59 1.83 -15.96
N ALA A 91 -14.67 1.74 -16.75
CA ALA A 91 -16.02 1.41 -16.25
C ALA A 91 -16.11 0.05 -15.52
N SER A 92 -15.22 -0.89 -15.85
CA SER A 92 -15.12 -2.20 -15.20
C SER A 92 -14.53 -2.15 -13.78
N ARG A 93 -13.99 -1.02 -13.35
CA ARG A 93 -13.32 -0.85 -12.06
C ARG A 93 -14.33 -0.54 -10.95
N ARG A 94 -14.18 -1.23 -9.81
CA ARG A 94 -15.00 -1.03 -8.61
C ARG A 94 -14.15 -0.41 -7.51
N LEU A 95 -14.17 0.91 -7.40
CA LEU A 95 -13.28 1.67 -6.50
C LEU A 95 -14.03 2.19 -5.28
N LEU A 96 -13.71 1.70 -4.09
CA LEU A 96 -14.28 2.21 -2.83
C LEU A 96 -13.67 3.55 -2.41
N ALA A 97 -12.41 3.77 -2.76
CA ALA A 97 -11.70 5.02 -2.53
C ALA A 97 -10.69 5.26 -3.64
N PHE A 98 -10.48 6.53 -3.96
CA PHE A 98 -9.42 6.99 -4.87
C PHE A 98 -8.92 8.37 -4.43
N ASP A 99 -7.61 8.53 -4.39
CA ASP A 99 -6.93 9.80 -4.21
C ASP A 99 -5.68 9.83 -5.10
N GLY A 100 -5.70 10.65 -6.15
CA GLY A 100 -4.58 10.77 -7.09
C GLY A 100 -3.39 11.58 -6.54
N ARG A 101 -3.54 12.24 -5.39
CA ARG A 101 -2.52 13.15 -4.83
C ARG A 101 -1.32 12.37 -4.28
N GLY A 102 -0.12 12.93 -4.47
CA GLY A 102 1.12 12.35 -3.94
C GLY A 102 1.42 10.96 -4.52
N SER A 103 1.80 10.01 -3.64
CA SER A 103 2.01 8.61 -4.05
C SER A 103 0.70 7.95 -4.53
N GLY A 104 -0.42 8.51 -4.10
CA GLY A 104 -1.77 8.14 -4.46
C GLY A 104 -2.29 6.92 -3.69
N ARG A 105 -3.61 6.89 -3.51
CA ARG A 105 -4.32 5.88 -2.72
C ARG A 105 -5.48 5.33 -3.53
N VAL A 106 -5.71 4.02 -3.42
CA VAL A 106 -6.84 3.36 -4.08
C VAL A 106 -7.28 2.14 -3.28
N VAL A 107 -8.59 1.93 -3.23
CA VAL A 107 -9.18 0.70 -2.70
C VAL A 107 -10.07 0.11 -3.79
N GLU A 108 -9.65 -1.01 -4.38
CA GLU A 108 -10.38 -1.68 -5.48
C GLU A 108 -10.95 -3.01 -5.04
N VAL A 109 -12.15 -3.31 -5.52
CA VAL A 109 -12.91 -4.52 -5.22
C VAL A 109 -12.92 -5.46 -6.43
N PHE A 110 -12.68 -6.73 -6.18
CA PHE A 110 -12.81 -7.83 -7.12
C PHE A 110 -13.91 -8.77 -6.62
N GLY A 111 -14.98 -8.96 -7.39
CA GLY A 111 -16.19 -9.67 -6.96
C GLY A 111 -17.32 -8.75 -6.49
N ASP A 112 -18.42 -9.35 -6.03
CA ASP A 112 -19.59 -8.63 -5.48
C ASP A 112 -19.41 -8.44 -3.96
N LEU A 113 -19.08 -7.21 -3.55
CA LEU A 113 -18.84 -6.90 -2.14
C LEU A 113 -20.12 -6.94 -1.32
N ALA A 114 -21.26 -6.54 -1.88
CA ALA A 114 -22.53 -6.47 -1.14
C ALA A 114 -23.05 -7.86 -0.76
N ARG A 115 -22.68 -8.89 -1.53
CA ARG A 115 -23.10 -10.29 -1.31
C ARG A 115 -21.97 -11.19 -0.81
N ALA A 116 -20.79 -10.65 -0.55
CA ALA A 116 -19.65 -11.45 -0.13
C ALA A 116 -19.83 -11.97 1.30
N GLU A 117 -19.80 -13.28 1.46
CA GLU A 117 -19.71 -13.94 2.78
C GLU A 117 -18.26 -14.02 3.29
N ARG A 118 -17.30 -13.97 2.36
CA ARG A 118 -15.86 -14.03 2.62
C ARG A 118 -15.16 -12.90 1.88
N VAL A 119 -14.40 -12.08 2.61
CA VAL A 119 -13.63 -10.97 2.03
C VAL A 119 -12.15 -11.15 2.36
N ALA A 120 -11.31 -11.21 1.34
CA ALA A 120 -9.86 -11.17 1.49
C ALA A 120 -9.36 -9.74 1.23
N VAL A 121 -8.79 -9.10 2.24
CA VAL A 121 -8.19 -7.76 2.11
C VAL A 121 -6.69 -7.92 1.91
N LEU A 122 -6.23 -7.59 0.71
CA LEU A 122 -4.82 -7.59 0.34
C LEU A 122 -4.19 -6.24 0.69
N VAL A 123 -3.16 -6.27 1.53
CA VAL A 123 -2.40 -5.10 1.98
C VAL A 123 -1.05 -5.08 1.25
N PRO A 124 -0.67 -3.98 0.60
CA PRO A 124 0.57 -3.90 -0.14
C PRO A 124 1.79 -3.86 0.78
N GLY A 125 2.92 -4.33 0.26
CA GLY A 125 4.23 -4.08 0.82
C GLY A 125 4.84 -2.77 0.35
N SER A 126 6.11 -2.55 0.68
CA SER A 126 6.90 -1.37 0.29
C SER A 126 6.87 -1.12 -1.23
N ASP A 127 7.06 0.15 -1.63
CA ASP A 127 7.09 0.62 -3.02
C ASP A 127 5.81 0.41 -3.85
N THR A 128 4.65 0.36 -3.20
CA THR A 128 3.36 0.34 -3.90
C THR A 128 2.77 1.75 -3.94
N SER A 129 2.71 2.34 -5.13
CA SER A 129 2.05 3.63 -5.40
C SER A 129 1.03 3.44 -6.52
N LEU A 130 0.25 4.47 -6.87
CA LEU A 130 -0.63 4.40 -8.04
C LEU A 130 0.14 4.07 -9.33
N ASP A 131 1.37 4.58 -9.45
CA ASP A 131 2.26 4.32 -10.59
C ASP A 131 2.62 2.83 -10.73
N THR A 132 2.71 2.09 -9.62
CA THR A 132 3.08 0.67 -9.62
C THR A 132 1.89 -0.25 -9.36
N TYR A 133 0.68 0.32 -9.24
CA TYR A 133 -0.53 -0.37 -8.81
C TYR A 133 -0.94 -1.52 -9.72
N GLY A 134 -0.61 -1.46 -11.02
CA GLY A 134 -0.90 -2.53 -11.97
C GLY A 134 -0.40 -3.91 -11.52
N ARG A 135 0.81 -3.98 -10.93
CA ARG A 135 1.36 -5.24 -10.39
C ARG A 135 0.58 -5.75 -9.18
N PHE A 136 0.25 -4.86 -8.26
CA PHE A 136 -0.50 -5.20 -7.06
C PHE A 136 -1.92 -5.67 -7.39
N ARG A 137 -2.57 -5.00 -8.34
CA ARG A 137 -3.83 -5.43 -8.92
C ARG A 137 -3.75 -6.81 -9.55
N ALA A 138 -2.69 -7.12 -10.30
CA ALA A 138 -2.55 -8.44 -10.91
C ALA A 138 -2.54 -9.55 -9.84
N THR A 139 -1.88 -9.32 -8.70
CA THR A 139 -1.92 -10.21 -7.54
C THR A 139 -3.33 -10.36 -6.97
N ALA A 140 -4.07 -9.26 -6.78
CA ALA A 140 -5.45 -9.31 -6.28
C ALA A 140 -6.40 -10.03 -7.26
N THR A 141 -6.20 -9.83 -8.56
CA THR A 141 -6.97 -10.49 -9.63
C THR A 141 -6.71 -12.00 -9.63
N ALA A 142 -5.44 -12.41 -9.56
CA ALA A 142 -5.07 -13.82 -9.48
C ALA A 142 -5.61 -14.49 -8.21
N LEU A 143 -5.56 -13.80 -7.07
CA LEU A 143 -6.14 -14.28 -5.82
C LEU A 143 -7.66 -14.48 -5.94
N HIS A 144 -8.37 -13.52 -6.52
CA HIS A 144 -9.81 -13.62 -6.73
C HIS A 144 -10.17 -14.79 -7.66
N HIS A 145 -9.46 -14.94 -8.77
CA HIS A 145 -9.66 -16.07 -9.68
C HIS A 145 -9.41 -17.41 -9.00
N ARG A 146 -8.36 -17.51 -8.19
CA ARG A 146 -8.05 -18.76 -7.48
C ARG A 146 -9.14 -19.12 -6.47
N LEU A 147 -9.57 -18.15 -5.65
CA LEU A 147 -10.61 -18.38 -4.64
C LEU A 147 -11.97 -18.72 -5.26
N THR A 148 -12.27 -18.21 -6.46
CA THR A 148 -13.52 -18.50 -7.16
C THR A 148 -13.47 -19.80 -7.97
N ALA A 149 -12.30 -20.21 -8.45
CA ALA A 149 -12.10 -21.49 -9.15
C ALA A 149 -12.09 -22.69 -8.20
N GLU A 150 -11.52 -22.55 -7.00
CA GLU A 150 -11.40 -23.64 -6.02
C GLU A 150 -12.74 -24.00 -5.34
N ASP A 151 -13.68 -23.06 -5.26
CA ASP A 151 -14.99 -23.25 -4.65
C ASP A 151 -16.07 -22.80 -5.64
N GLY A 152 -16.48 -23.71 -6.54
CA GLY A 152 -17.48 -23.46 -7.58
C GLY A 152 -18.86 -23.03 -7.05
N ARG A 153 -19.12 -23.24 -5.75
CA ARG A 153 -20.30 -22.70 -5.05
C ARG A 153 -20.05 -21.34 -4.41
N ALA A 154 -18.81 -20.87 -4.32
CA ALA A 154 -18.44 -19.55 -3.79
C ALA A 154 -18.23 -18.50 -4.89
N ALA A 155 -18.41 -18.85 -6.16
CA ALA A 155 -18.63 -17.87 -7.22
C ALA A 155 -19.77 -16.92 -6.80
N GLY A 156 -19.44 -15.63 -6.63
CA GLY A 156 -20.38 -14.61 -6.14
C GLY A 156 -20.45 -14.42 -4.62
N ARG A 157 -19.78 -15.25 -3.81
CA ARG A 157 -19.73 -15.15 -2.34
C ARG A 157 -18.38 -14.73 -1.79
N VAL A 158 -17.36 -14.64 -2.65
CA VAL A 158 -16.02 -14.18 -2.30
C VAL A 158 -15.73 -12.85 -2.98
N ALA A 159 -15.25 -11.89 -2.19
CA ALA A 159 -14.64 -10.67 -2.71
C ALA A 159 -13.17 -10.57 -2.27
N VAL A 160 -12.35 -9.99 -3.13
CA VAL A 160 -10.99 -9.56 -2.78
C VAL A 160 -10.96 -8.04 -2.82
N VAL A 161 -10.33 -7.41 -1.83
CA VAL A 161 -10.10 -5.98 -1.80
C VAL A 161 -8.61 -5.71 -1.85
N ALA A 162 -8.16 -5.02 -2.90
CA ALA A 162 -6.80 -4.46 -2.95
C ALA A 162 -6.80 -3.12 -2.22
N TRP A 163 -6.13 -3.05 -1.06
CA TRP A 163 -6.17 -1.88 -0.18
C TRP A 163 -4.84 -1.11 -0.21
N LEU A 164 -4.74 -0.09 -1.06
CA LEU A 164 -3.66 0.89 -1.03
C LEU A 164 -4.18 2.17 -0.34
N GLY A 165 -4.38 2.10 0.98
CA GLY A 165 -4.99 3.18 1.77
C GLY A 165 -4.01 4.14 2.46
N TYR A 166 -2.70 3.92 2.33
CA TYR A 166 -1.65 4.66 3.02
C TYR A 166 -0.46 4.90 2.09
N ASP A 167 0.39 5.87 2.44
CA ASP A 167 1.64 6.12 1.72
C ASP A 167 2.63 5.00 2.04
N THR A 168 2.93 4.16 1.05
CA THR A 168 3.87 3.04 1.26
C THR A 168 5.31 3.54 1.30
N PRO A 169 6.17 2.95 2.16
CA PRO A 169 7.55 3.38 2.29
C PRO A 169 8.36 3.05 1.02
N GLY A 170 9.24 3.97 0.62
CA GLY A 170 10.23 3.78 -0.45
C GLY A 170 11.42 2.92 0.00
N THR A 171 11.95 2.06 -0.89
CA THR A 171 13.07 1.13 -0.62
C THR A 171 14.44 1.79 -0.41
N VAL A 172 14.62 3.07 -0.75
CA VAL A 172 15.89 3.79 -0.51
C VAL A 172 15.87 4.49 0.85
N SER A 173 15.55 3.73 1.89
CA SER A 173 15.76 4.17 3.26
C SER A 173 16.25 2.99 4.07
N THR A 174 17.30 3.19 4.87
CA THR A 174 17.73 2.29 5.96
C THR A 174 16.60 1.98 6.96
N ALA A 175 15.42 2.55 6.74
CA ALA A 175 14.20 2.39 7.49
C ALA A 175 13.33 1.18 7.11
N VAL A 176 13.81 0.26 6.26
CA VAL A 176 13.20 -1.07 6.05
C VAL A 176 13.27 -1.97 7.31
N LEU A 177 14.02 -1.53 8.35
CA LEU A 177 14.27 -2.30 9.58
C LEU A 177 13.74 -1.68 10.88
N THR A 178 12.88 -0.64 10.83
CA THR A 178 12.33 -0.03 12.06
C THR A 178 10.87 -0.43 12.32
N PRO A 179 10.51 -0.92 13.53
CA PRO A 179 9.14 -1.35 13.90
C PRO A 179 8.05 -0.25 13.79
N GLY A 180 8.42 1.03 13.80
CA GLY A 180 7.49 2.14 14.01
C GLY A 180 6.61 2.58 12.83
N ARG A 181 6.55 1.84 11.70
CA ARG A 181 5.71 2.22 10.54
C ARG A 181 4.55 1.28 10.23
N ALA A 182 4.56 0.05 10.76
CA ALA A 182 3.34 -0.75 10.84
C ALA A 182 2.23 0.03 11.60
N ASP A 183 2.65 0.92 12.52
CA ASP A 183 1.80 1.81 13.31
C ASP A 183 1.07 2.89 12.47
N GLN A 184 1.57 3.26 11.29
CA GLN A 184 0.92 4.29 10.46
C GLN A 184 -0.18 3.71 9.56
N ALA A 185 0.00 2.47 9.09
CA ALA A 185 -1.02 1.80 8.29
C ALA A 185 -2.17 1.28 9.15
N ALA A 186 -1.89 0.88 10.40
CA ALA A 186 -2.86 0.22 11.28
C ALA A 186 -4.14 1.06 11.56
N PRO A 187 -4.07 2.37 11.90
CA PRO A 187 -5.29 3.16 12.12
C PRO A 187 -6.15 3.29 10.86
N ALA A 188 -5.53 3.57 9.71
CA ALA A 188 -6.24 3.69 8.44
C ALA A 188 -6.86 2.36 7.99
N LEU A 189 -6.15 1.25 8.23
CA LEU A 189 -6.66 -0.09 7.95
C LEU A 189 -7.82 -0.44 8.88
N ASN A 190 -7.74 -0.13 10.17
CA ASN A 190 -8.82 -0.35 11.12
C ASN A 190 -10.07 0.45 10.73
N GLU A 191 -9.93 1.73 10.39
CA GLU A 191 -11.04 2.57 9.92
C GLU A 191 -11.64 2.01 8.61
N PHE A 192 -10.80 1.52 7.70
CA PHE A 192 -11.26 0.85 6.50
C PHE A 192 -12.07 -0.41 6.83
N LEU A 193 -11.60 -1.25 7.75
CA LEU A 193 -12.31 -2.47 8.16
C LEU A 193 -13.67 -2.14 8.81
N HIS A 194 -13.76 -1.08 9.61
CA HIS A 194 -15.04 -0.62 10.15
C HIS A 194 -16.04 -0.25 9.05
N ARG A 195 -15.59 0.50 8.04
CA ARG A 195 -16.41 0.84 6.86
C ARG A 195 -16.76 -0.39 6.02
N LEU A 196 -15.84 -1.35 5.91
CA LEU A 196 -16.07 -2.60 5.20
C LEU A 196 -17.20 -3.39 5.87
N TYR A 197 -17.19 -3.55 7.19
CA TYR A 197 -18.25 -4.22 7.93
C TYR A 197 -19.60 -3.49 7.87
N ALA A 198 -19.61 -2.16 7.69
CA ALA A 198 -20.85 -1.41 7.46
C ALA A 198 -21.51 -1.75 6.10
N VAL A 199 -20.71 -2.21 5.12
CA VAL A 199 -21.20 -2.66 3.81
C VAL A 199 -21.61 -4.12 3.82
N THR A 200 -20.74 -5.00 4.35
CA THR A 200 -20.91 -6.46 4.21
C THR A 200 -21.68 -7.09 5.36
N GLY A 201 -21.83 -6.39 6.49
CA GLY A 201 -22.43 -6.91 7.71
C GLY A 201 -21.42 -7.68 8.58
N ARG A 202 -21.75 -7.79 9.87
CA ARG A 202 -20.83 -8.33 10.91
C ARG A 202 -20.52 -9.81 10.75
N ASP A 203 -21.39 -10.59 10.13
CA ASP A 203 -21.16 -12.04 9.95
C ASP A 203 -20.18 -12.38 8.82
N THR A 204 -19.71 -11.36 8.09
CA THR A 204 -18.71 -11.51 7.03
C THR A 204 -17.38 -12.00 7.59
N ARG A 205 -16.82 -13.04 6.97
CA ARG A 205 -15.47 -13.52 7.31
C ARG A 205 -14.43 -12.68 6.57
N VAL A 206 -13.67 -11.85 7.30
CA VAL A 206 -12.61 -11.04 6.72
C VAL A 206 -11.23 -11.62 7.05
N SER A 207 -10.43 -11.86 6.02
CA SER A 207 -9.03 -12.29 6.11
C SER A 207 -8.10 -11.19 5.60
N LEU A 208 -7.08 -10.83 6.37
CA LEU A 208 -6.04 -9.89 5.95
C LEU A 208 -4.85 -10.65 5.35
N LEU A 209 -4.34 -10.20 4.19
CA LEU A 209 -3.17 -10.79 3.54
C LEU A 209 -2.16 -9.69 3.21
N CYS A 210 -0.97 -9.76 3.80
CA CYS A 210 0.12 -8.84 3.50
C CYS A 210 0.93 -9.34 2.29
N HIS A 211 1.11 -8.50 1.27
CA HIS A 211 1.88 -8.81 0.09
C HIS A 211 3.25 -8.12 0.11
N SER A 212 4.28 -8.77 0.65
CA SER A 212 5.65 -8.28 0.55
C SER A 212 6.24 -8.60 -0.82
N ARG A 213 6.80 -7.62 -1.52
CA ARG A 213 7.80 -7.90 -2.55
C ARG A 213 9.18 -7.69 -1.92
N GLY A 214 9.92 -8.78 -1.72
CA GLY A 214 11.35 -8.74 -1.42
C GLY A 214 12.11 -8.38 -2.69
N THR A 215 12.72 -7.21 -2.72
CA THR A 215 13.95 -7.03 -3.49
C THR A 215 15.07 -7.73 -2.72
N GLY A 216 16.05 -8.32 -3.43
CA GLY A 216 17.06 -9.22 -2.88
C GLY A 216 17.63 -8.85 -1.50
N TYR A 217 18.02 -9.89 -0.77
CA TYR A 217 18.38 -9.98 0.65
C TYR A 217 17.19 -10.33 1.55
N GLY A 218 17.22 -11.58 2.04
CA GLY A 218 16.19 -12.19 2.84
C GLY A 218 15.82 -11.35 4.06
N SER A 219 14.61 -10.82 4.03
CA SER A 219 13.87 -10.36 5.20
C SER A 219 12.44 -10.84 5.01
N GLY A 220 12.14 -11.98 5.62
CA GLY A 220 10.81 -12.55 5.59
C GLY A 220 9.88 -11.76 6.50
N CYS A 221 8.89 -11.08 5.92
CA CYS A 221 7.63 -10.85 6.62
C CYS A 221 6.70 -12.02 6.28
N ALA A 222 6.55 -12.93 7.25
CA ALA A 222 5.61 -14.04 7.17
C ALA A 222 4.18 -13.50 6.97
N CYS A 223 3.45 -14.07 6.02
CA CYS A 223 2.02 -13.88 5.83
C CYS A 223 1.29 -14.07 7.17
N CYS A 224 0.83 -12.98 7.78
CA CYS A 224 -0.09 -13.06 8.90
C CYS A 224 -1.51 -13.02 8.33
N ALA A 225 -2.07 -14.20 8.04
CA ALA A 225 -3.50 -14.32 7.78
C ALA A 225 -4.22 -14.24 9.13
N THR A 226 -4.70 -13.05 9.49
CA THR A 226 -5.58 -12.89 10.65
C THR A 226 -7.02 -12.87 10.15
N THR A 227 -7.81 -13.86 10.57
CA THR A 227 -9.26 -13.83 10.42
C THR A 227 -9.84 -13.01 11.56
N CYS A 228 -10.43 -11.85 11.25
CA CYS A 228 -11.17 -11.08 12.24
C CYS A 228 -12.64 -11.53 12.22
N ALA A 229 -13.15 -11.97 13.37
CA ALA A 229 -14.57 -12.24 13.58
C ALA A 229 -15.06 -11.37 14.77
N PRO A 230 -16.18 -10.64 14.65
CA PRO A 230 -16.55 -9.61 15.62
C PRO A 230 -16.97 -10.10 17.01
N SER A 231 -17.12 -11.41 17.23
CA SER A 231 -17.63 -11.96 18.50
C SER A 231 -16.63 -12.79 19.31
N ARG A 232 -15.37 -12.92 18.88
CA ARG A 232 -14.36 -13.64 19.65
C ARG A 232 -13.12 -12.78 19.83
N ARG A 233 -12.72 -12.57 21.09
CA ARG A 233 -11.39 -12.08 21.47
C ARG A 233 -10.34 -13.06 20.96
N THR A 234 -10.01 -13.03 19.68
CA THR A 234 -8.97 -13.87 19.10
C THR A 234 -7.62 -13.29 19.46
N ARG A 235 -6.96 -13.92 20.43
CA ARG A 235 -5.55 -13.72 20.72
C ARG A 235 -4.76 -14.03 19.44
N CYS A 236 -3.96 -13.08 18.96
CA CYS A 236 -3.07 -13.29 17.83
C CYS A 236 -2.18 -14.53 18.12
N PRO A 237 -2.15 -15.55 17.25
CA PRO A 237 -1.37 -16.75 17.52
C PRO A 237 0.12 -16.41 17.64
N ARG A 238 0.75 -16.91 18.71
CA ARG A 238 2.18 -16.71 19.04
C ARG A 238 3.16 -17.20 17.96
N SER A 239 2.68 -17.86 16.91
CA SER A 239 3.48 -18.31 15.76
C SER A 239 3.76 -17.20 14.74
N CYS A 240 3.12 -16.03 14.85
CA CYS A 240 3.53 -14.84 14.13
C CYS A 240 4.81 -14.29 14.80
N GLY A 241 5.98 -14.75 14.33
CA GLY A 241 7.29 -14.32 14.78
C GLY A 241 7.59 -12.85 14.47
N CYS A 242 6.86 -11.93 15.09
CA CYS A 242 7.28 -10.55 15.27
C CYS A 242 8.13 -10.51 16.54
N ALA A 243 9.45 -10.60 16.40
CA ALA A 243 10.34 -10.26 17.50
C ALA A 243 10.14 -8.77 17.83
N GLY A 244 9.41 -8.47 18.91
CA GLY A 244 9.49 -7.15 19.55
C GLY A 244 8.21 -6.39 19.89
N SER A 245 6.99 -6.87 19.65
CA SER A 245 5.79 -6.17 20.13
C SER A 245 4.84 -7.11 20.87
N ARG A 246 4.82 -6.97 22.20
CA ARG A 246 3.71 -7.47 23.02
C ARG A 246 2.54 -6.53 22.78
N THR A 247 1.36 -7.13 22.59
CA THR A 247 0.02 -6.50 22.51
C THR A 247 -0.30 -5.69 21.25
N ALA A 248 -1.05 -6.31 20.33
CA ALA A 248 -2.00 -5.61 19.46
C ALA A 248 -3.41 -6.09 19.86
N TRP A 249 -4.26 -5.14 20.25
CA TRP A 249 -5.66 -5.38 20.63
C TRP A 249 -6.56 -4.87 19.50
N CYS A 250 -7.48 -5.70 19.03
CA CYS A 250 -8.65 -5.22 18.28
C CYS A 250 -9.68 -4.74 19.30
N ALA A 251 -10.01 -3.45 19.24
CA ALA A 251 -11.21 -2.90 19.87
C ALA A 251 -12.41 -3.07 18.92
#